data_AF-D5A938-F1
#
_entry.id   AF-D5A938-F1
#
_cell.length_a   1.000
_cell.length_b   1.000
_cell.length_c   1.000
_cell.angle_alpha   90.00
_cell.angle_beta   90.00
_cell.angle_gamma   90.00
#
_symmetry.space_group_name_H-M   'P 1'
#
loop_
_entity.id
_entity.type
_entity.pdbx_description
1 polymer ?
#
loop_
_entity_poly.entity_id
_entity_poly.type
_entity_poly.pdbx_seq_one_letter_code
_entity_poly.pdbx_strand_id
1 'polypeptide(L)'
;MTAMRASEAKALLGFGSDAFPTQSEVKAAYRKKVWESHPDRFPPGEKSLAESKFKLVSEAYTCLKTGTISGEPTSSCYVHVVRRGVPKKSMHGNPTLVKIPFAILILGTAVFGGLNATRAYREQRRAYPSHNPFLP
;
A
#
# COMPACT_ATOMS: atom_id res chain seq x y z
N MET A 1 -21.68 -13.54 20.92
CA MET A 1 -20.24 -13.26 21.19
C MET A 1 -20.13 -11.79 21.55
N THR A 2 -19.76 -11.51 22.80
CA THR A 2 -19.70 -10.18 23.42
C THR A 2 -18.56 -9.35 22.82
N ALA A 3 -18.84 -8.10 22.47
CA ALA A 3 -17.80 -7.16 22.06
C ALA A 3 -16.84 -6.93 23.25
N MET A 4 -15.52 -7.06 23.01
CA MET A 4 -14.49 -6.77 24.02
C MET A 4 -14.64 -5.32 24.51
N ARG A 5 -14.65 -5.10 25.82
CA ARG A 5 -14.76 -3.73 26.35
C ARG A 5 -13.46 -2.97 26.14
N ALA A 6 -13.56 -1.65 25.96
CA ALA A 6 -12.38 -0.80 25.77
C ALA A 6 -11.39 -0.87 26.96
N SER A 7 -11.88 -1.00 28.19
CA SER A 7 -11.04 -1.20 29.39
C SER A 7 -10.28 -2.52 29.37
N GLU A 8 -10.92 -3.62 28.94
CA GLU A 8 -10.28 -4.92 28.76
C GLU A 8 -9.24 -4.88 27.64
N ALA A 9 -9.55 -4.21 26.52
CA ALA A 9 -8.63 -4.02 25.42
C ALA A 9 -7.38 -3.20 25.83
N LYS A 10 -7.55 -2.16 26.65
CA LYS A 10 -6.44 -1.40 27.25
C LYS A 10 -5.56 -2.30 28.12
N ALA A 11 -6.17 -3.09 29.00
CA ALA A 11 -5.45 -4.00 29.88
C ALA A 11 -4.62 -5.04 29.10
N LEU A 12 -5.17 -5.61 28.02
CA LEU A 12 -4.47 -6.58 27.17
C LEU A 12 -3.23 -5.99 26.48
N LEU A 13 -3.27 -4.71 26.13
CA LEU A 13 -2.12 -3.99 25.56
C LEU A 13 -1.16 -3.44 26.62
N GLY A 14 -1.50 -3.55 27.91
CA GLY A 14 -0.68 -3.11 29.03
C GLY A 14 -0.91 -1.65 29.45
N PHE A 15 -2.04 -1.07 29.07
CA PHE A 15 -2.46 0.26 29.53
C PHE A 15 -3.35 0.14 30.77
N GLY A 16 -3.30 1.13 31.67
CA GLY A 16 -4.24 1.25 32.77
C GLY A 16 -5.66 1.52 32.27
N SER A 17 -6.68 1.10 33.02
CA SER A 17 -8.10 1.29 32.69
C SER A 17 -8.46 2.75 32.39
N ASP A 18 -7.88 3.66 33.18
CA ASP A 18 -8.12 5.11 33.11
C ASP A 18 -7.16 5.85 32.17
N ALA A 19 -6.16 5.16 31.62
CA ALA A 19 -5.23 5.76 30.69
C ALA A 19 -5.93 6.07 29.35
N PHE A 20 -5.59 7.21 28.75
CA PHE A 20 -6.03 7.59 27.40
C PHE A 20 -4.83 7.49 26.44
N PRO A 21 -4.45 6.27 26.02
CA PRO A 21 -3.26 6.09 25.20
C PRO A 21 -3.48 6.69 23.80
N THR A 22 -2.47 7.39 23.31
CA THR A 22 -2.47 7.95 21.95
C THR A 22 -2.39 6.80 20.92
N GLN A 23 -2.92 6.98 19.70
CA GLN A 23 -2.84 5.95 18.66
C GLN A 23 -1.39 5.47 18.37
N SER A 24 -0.40 6.35 18.52
CA SER A 24 1.03 6.03 18.41
C SER A 24 1.48 5.03 19.47
N GLU A 25 1.09 5.25 20.72
CA GLU A 25 1.37 4.41 21.88
C GLU A 25 0.65 3.07 21.77
N VAL A 26 -0.64 3.08 21.42
CA VAL A 26 -1.43 1.87 21.16
C VAL A 26 -0.75 1.01 20.11
N LYS A 27 -0.27 1.62 19.02
CA LYS A 27 0.47 0.91 17.97
C LYS A 27 1.83 0.39 18.44
N ALA A 28 2.53 1.13 19.30
CA ALA A 28 3.81 0.70 19.87
C ALA A 28 3.64 -0.51 20.81
N ALA A 29 2.66 -0.44 21.72
CA ALA A 29 2.30 -1.53 22.61
C ALA A 29 1.84 -2.77 21.84
N TYR A 30 1.01 -2.59 20.81
CA TYR A 30 0.59 -3.67 19.92
C TYR A 30 1.78 -4.38 19.27
N ARG A 31 2.74 -3.64 18.69
CA ARG A 31 3.94 -4.25 18.08
C ARG A 31 4.73 -5.09 19.09
N LYS A 32 4.89 -4.57 20.32
CA LYS A 32 5.57 -5.28 21.40
C LYS A 32 4.84 -6.58 21.76
N LYS A 33 3.52 -6.52 21.97
CA LYS A 33 2.70 -7.68 22.34
C LYS A 33 2.58 -8.73 21.25
N VAL A 34 2.49 -8.32 19.99
CA VAL A 34 2.54 -9.21 18.84
C VAL A 34 3.87 -9.95 18.79
N TRP A 35 4.99 -9.24 18.98
CA TRP A 35 6.29 -9.88 19.00
C TRP A 35 6.43 -10.88 20.14
N GLU A 36 5.89 -10.58 21.32
CA GLU A 36 5.83 -11.49 22.48
C GLU A 36 5.00 -12.76 22.21
N SER A 37 3.91 -12.64 21.45
CA SER A 37 2.95 -13.72 21.18
C SER A 37 3.06 -14.36 19.80
N HIS A 38 4.11 -14.05 19.03
CA HIS A 38 4.24 -14.53 17.66
C HIS A 38 4.43 -16.06 17.63
N PRO A 39 3.59 -16.82 16.89
CA PRO A 39 3.62 -18.29 16.92
C PRO A 39 4.96 -18.89 16.47
N ASP A 40 5.74 -18.19 15.65
CA ASP A 40 7.08 -18.63 15.22
C ASP A 40 8.12 -18.65 16.35
N ARG A 41 7.86 -17.99 17.48
CA ARG A 41 8.77 -17.99 18.64
C ARG A 41 8.55 -19.19 19.56
N PHE A 42 7.46 -19.94 19.37
CA PHE A 42 7.06 -21.01 20.27
C PHE A 42 7.30 -22.39 19.65
N PRO A 43 7.71 -23.38 20.45
CA PRO A 43 7.80 -24.77 20.01
C PRO A 43 6.39 -25.29 19.63
N PRO A 44 6.29 -26.36 18.81
CA PRO A 44 5.02 -26.83 18.26
C PRO A 44 3.92 -27.12 19.29
N GLY A 45 4.27 -27.52 20.52
CA GLY A 45 3.30 -27.77 21.59
C GLY A 45 2.62 -26.51 22.17
N GLU A 46 3.22 -25.34 22.02
CA GLU A 46 2.74 -24.07 22.63
C GLU A 46 2.15 -23.11 21.59
N LYS A 47 2.19 -23.47 20.30
CA LYS A 47 1.72 -22.62 19.20
C LYS A 47 0.26 -22.23 19.34
N SER A 48 -0.60 -23.16 19.76
CA SER A 48 -2.04 -22.90 19.97
C SER A 48 -2.28 -21.81 21.01
N LEU A 49 -1.51 -21.82 22.10
CA LEU A 49 -1.56 -20.80 23.14
C LEU A 49 -1.04 -19.45 22.64
N ALA A 50 0.04 -19.45 21.86
CA ALA A 50 0.58 -18.25 21.23
C ALA A 50 -0.41 -17.63 20.24
N GLU A 51 -1.04 -18.44 19.39
CA GLU A 51 -2.07 -18.01 18.45
C GLU A 51 -3.30 -17.42 19.17
N SER A 52 -3.75 -18.04 20.26
CA SER A 52 -4.86 -17.51 21.05
C SER A 52 -4.51 -16.14 21.64
N LYS A 53 -3.29 -15.97 22.17
CA LYS A 53 -2.82 -14.67 22.70
C LYS A 53 -2.70 -13.63 21.59
N PHE A 54 -2.16 -14.01 20.43
CA PHE A 54 -2.05 -13.13 19.26
C PHE A 54 -3.42 -12.63 18.80
N LYS A 55 -4.42 -13.52 18.74
CA LYS A 55 -5.81 -13.15 18.40
C LYS A 55 -6.38 -12.14 19.38
N LEU A 56 -6.26 -12.39 20.69
CA LEU A 56 -6.73 -11.45 21.72
C LEU A 56 -6.08 -10.07 21.60
N VAL A 57 -4.77 -10.01 21.37
CA VAL A 57 -4.03 -8.76 21.17
C VAL A 57 -4.49 -8.02 19.91
N SER A 58 -4.81 -8.76 18.83
CA SER A 58 -5.30 -8.18 17.57
C SER A 58 -6.72 -7.61 17.69
N GLU A 59 -7.59 -8.29 18.43
CA GLU A 59 -8.95 -7.80 18.74
C GLU A 59 -8.89 -6.54 19.60
N ALA A 60 -8.06 -6.53 20.65
CA ALA A 60 -7.85 -5.38 21.51
C ALA A 60 -7.36 -4.15 20.73
N TYR A 61 -6.36 -4.31 19.86
CA TYR A 61 -5.86 -3.23 19.01
C TYR A 61 -6.94 -2.67 18.08
N THR A 62 -7.76 -3.55 17.50
CA THR A 62 -8.84 -3.15 16.60
C THR A 62 -9.90 -2.36 17.34
N CYS A 63 -10.31 -2.83 18.53
CA CYS A 63 -11.26 -2.15 19.41
C CYS A 63 -10.79 -0.72 19.77
N LEU A 64 -9.53 -0.54 20.18
CA LEU A 64 -8.99 0.78 20.51
C LEU A 64 -8.84 1.68 19.27
N LYS A 65 -8.54 1.09 18.11
CA LYS A 65 -8.40 1.84 16.86
C LYS A 65 -9.75 2.36 16.36
N THR A 66 -10.80 1.53 16.41
CA THR A 66 -12.15 1.92 15.95
C THR A 66 -12.84 2.87 16.94
N GLY A 67 -12.64 2.66 18.25
CA GLY A 67 -13.23 3.53 19.28
C GLY A 67 -12.76 4.99 19.25
N THR A 68 -11.64 5.29 18.57
CA THR A 68 -11.16 6.67 18.40
C THR A 68 -11.77 7.42 17.21
N ILE A 69 -12.51 6.75 16.32
CA ILE A 69 -12.90 7.32 15.02
C ILE A 69 -14.28 7.98 15.03
N SER A 70 -15.23 7.60 15.89
CA SER A 70 -16.55 8.27 15.92
C SER A 70 -17.42 7.74 17.05
N GLY A 71 -18.09 8.64 17.77
CA GLY A 71 -19.20 8.28 18.64
C GLY A 71 -20.35 7.69 17.83
N GLU A 72 -20.46 6.37 17.80
CA GLU A 72 -21.68 5.58 17.54
C GLU A 72 -21.31 4.09 17.60
N PRO A 73 -22.08 3.25 18.32
CA PRO A 73 -21.76 1.84 18.50
C PRO A 73 -22.43 1.03 17.40
N THR A 74 -21.90 1.03 16.18
CA THR A 74 -22.37 0.08 15.16
C THR A 74 -21.26 -0.71 14.49
N SER A 75 -21.48 -2.02 14.58
CA SER A 75 -20.96 -3.06 13.71
C SER A 75 -19.53 -3.54 13.97
N SER A 76 -19.45 -4.49 14.91
CA SER A 76 -18.86 -5.82 14.67
C SER A 76 -17.50 -5.82 13.95
N CYS A 77 -16.43 -5.76 14.73
CA CYS A 77 -15.07 -5.97 14.25
C CYS A 77 -14.83 -7.47 13.95
N TYR A 78 -15.44 -8.01 12.89
CA TYR A 78 -15.06 -9.33 12.36
C TYR A 78 -13.82 -9.18 11.47
N VAL A 79 -12.74 -9.87 11.85
CA VAL A 79 -11.58 -10.05 10.99
C VAL A 79 -11.94 -11.08 9.91
N HIS A 80 -12.20 -10.61 8.69
CA HIS A 80 -12.18 -11.46 7.50
C HIS A 80 -10.71 -11.84 7.21
N VAL A 81 -10.33 -13.07 7.55
CA VAL A 81 -8.99 -13.65 7.28
C VAL A 81 -8.81 -14.08 5.81
N VAL A 82 -9.57 -13.50 4.88
CA VAL A 82 -9.21 -13.57 3.47
C VAL A 82 -7.95 -12.74 3.27
N ARG A 83 -7.00 -13.24 2.47
CA ARG A 83 -5.81 -12.53 1.99
C ARG A 83 -6.22 -11.22 1.32
N ARG A 84 -6.54 -10.19 2.10
CA ARG A 84 -6.84 -8.86 1.63
C ARG A 84 -5.47 -8.26 1.31
N GLY A 85 -5.19 -8.16 0.01
CA GLY A 85 -3.96 -7.55 -0.48
C GLY A 85 -3.65 -6.27 0.29
N VAL A 86 -2.36 -6.07 0.57
CA VAL A 86 -1.82 -4.96 1.36
C VAL A 86 -2.55 -3.66 1.00
N PRO A 87 -3.12 -2.93 1.97
CA PRO A 87 -3.70 -1.63 1.68
C PRO A 87 -2.55 -0.74 1.19
N LYS A 88 -2.54 -0.49 -0.13
CA LYS A 88 -1.69 0.55 -0.70
C LYS A 88 -2.15 1.84 -0.04
N LYS A 89 -1.30 2.43 0.81
CA LYS A 89 -1.45 3.83 1.18
C LYS A 89 -1.56 4.60 -0.13
N SER A 90 -2.72 5.16 -0.42
CA SER A 90 -2.87 6.15 -1.47
C SER A 90 -2.10 7.38 -1.02
N MET A 91 -0.78 7.36 -1.21
CA MET A 91 0.02 8.56 -1.20
C MET A 91 -0.56 9.43 -2.30
N HIS A 92 -1.21 10.54 -1.92
CA HIS A 92 -1.63 11.59 -2.84
C HIS A 92 -0.35 12.22 -3.42
N GLY A 93 0.28 11.51 -4.35
CA GLY A 93 1.34 12.02 -5.19
C GLY A 93 0.70 12.56 -6.46
N ASN A 94 1.14 13.73 -6.90
CA ASN A 94 0.68 14.33 -8.14
C ASN A 94 0.94 13.34 -9.30
N PRO A 95 -0.10 12.78 -9.95
CA PRO A 95 0.05 11.74 -10.97
C PRO A 95 0.78 12.23 -12.23
N THR A 96 1.00 13.55 -12.31
CA THR A 96 1.79 14.22 -13.34
C THR A 96 3.28 13.89 -13.24
N LEU A 97 3.86 13.83 -12.04
CA LEU A 97 5.31 13.69 -11.85
C LEU A 97 5.84 12.30 -12.30
N VAL A 98 5.02 11.26 -12.15
CA VAL A 98 5.38 9.86 -12.51
C VAL A 98 5.40 9.64 -14.03
N LYS A 99 4.69 10.46 -14.81
CA LYS A 99 4.54 10.29 -16.26
C LYS A 99 5.57 11.08 -17.08
N ILE A 100 6.21 12.09 -16.49
CA ILE A 100 7.23 12.94 -17.13
C ILE A 100 8.39 12.14 -17.76
N PRO A 101 9.03 11.15 -17.10
CA PRO A 101 10.21 10.49 -17.68
C PRO A 101 9.88 9.70 -18.97
N PHE A 102 8.69 9.08 -19.04
CA PHE A 102 8.26 8.34 -20.23
C PHE A 102 7.80 9.27 -21.35
N ALA A 103 7.16 10.40 -21.02
CA ALA A 103 6.78 11.41 -22.02
C ALA A 103 8.00 12.03 -22.71
N ILE A 104 9.08 12.32 -21.96
CA ILE A 104 10.34 12.82 -22.52
C ILE A 104 10.99 11.78 -23.44
N LEU A 105 10.97 10.50 -23.06
CA LEU A 105 11.54 9.43 -23.86
C LEU A 105 10.79 9.24 -25.19
N ILE A 106 9.45 9.23 -25.16
CA ILE A 106 8.62 9.11 -26.37
C ILE A 106 8.82 10.33 -27.28
N LEU A 107 8.78 11.56 -26.73
CA LEU A 107 8.96 12.78 -27.51
C LEU A 107 10.38 12.88 -28.10
N GLY A 108 11.41 12.49 -27.32
CA GLY A 108 12.79 12.47 -27.77
C GLY A 108 13.04 11.50 -28.94
N THR A 109 12.47 10.30 -28.89
CA THR A 109 12.62 9.29 -29.97
C THR A 109 11.91 9.71 -31.27
N ALA A 110 10.71 10.28 -31.19
CA ALA A 110 9.98 10.72 -32.37
C ALA A 110 10.71 11.87 -33.10
N VAL A 111 11.32 12.80 -32.37
CA VAL A 111 12.07 13.91 -32.96
C VAL A 111 13.41 13.44 -33.54
N PHE A 112 14.19 12.64 -32.81
CA PHE A 112 15.52 12.25 -33.27
C PHE A 112 15.48 11.18 -34.38
N GLY A 113 14.50 10.28 -34.36
CA GLY A 113 14.30 9.28 -35.41
C GLY A 113 13.76 9.86 -36.72
N GLY A 114 12.87 10.85 -36.66
CA GLY A 114 12.24 11.44 -37.84
C GLY A 114 13.15 12.35 -38.67
N LEU A 115 14.08 13.08 -38.02
CA LEU A 115 14.95 14.04 -38.70
C LEU A 115 16.04 13.38 -39.55
N ASN A 116 16.59 12.24 -39.11
CA ASN A 116 17.61 11.52 -39.87
C ASN A 116 17.02 10.79 -41.10
N ALA A 117 15.83 10.20 -40.96
CA ALA A 117 15.16 9.53 -42.07
C ALA A 117 14.70 10.52 -43.16
N THR A 118 14.17 11.68 -42.76
CA THR A 118 13.74 12.72 -43.71
C THR A 118 14.91 13.35 -44.45
N ARG A 119 16.08 13.50 -43.82
CA ARG A 119 17.29 13.99 -44.48
C ARG A 119 17.82 12.97 -45.50
N ALA A 120 17.95 11.69 -45.12
CA ALA A 120 18.41 10.64 -46.02
C ALA A 120 17.48 10.48 -47.25
N TYR A 121 16.16 10.52 -47.05
CA TYR A 121 15.19 10.47 -48.15
C TYR A 121 15.31 11.67 -49.10
N ARG A 122 15.56 12.88 -48.56
CA ARG A 122 15.77 14.09 -49.38
C ARG A 122 17.09 14.02 -50.16
N GLU A 123 18.16 13.49 -49.56
CA GLU A 123 19.43 13.26 -50.24
C GLU A 123 19.27 12.23 -51.37
N GLN A 124 18.57 11.12 -51.12
CA GLN A 124 18.29 10.11 -52.14
C GLN A 124 17.41 10.66 -53.28
N ARG A 125 16.37 11.45 -52.98
CA ARG A 125 15.55 12.12 -53.99
C ARG A 125 16.31 13.15 -54.84
N ARG A 126 17.34 13.79 -54.29
CA ARG A 126 18.21 14.71 -55.03
C ARG A 126 19.21 13.97 -55.92
N ALA A 127 19.78 12.87 -55.41
CA ALA A 127 20.75 12.06 -56.14
C ALA A 127 20.10 11.27 -57.30
N TYR A 128 18.84 10.86 -57.12
CA TYR A 128 18.07 10.10 -58.11
C TYR A 128 16.72 10.80 -58.35
N PRO A 129 16.71 11.90 -59.13
CA PRO A 129 15.45 12.50 -59.54
C PRO A 129 14.70 11.50 -60.43
N SER A 130 13.51 11.08 -59.99
CA SER A 130 12.66 10.21 -60.80
C SER A 130 12.21 10.96 -62.05
N HIS A 131 12.74 10.55 -63.20
CA HIS A 131 12.30 11.08 -64.48
C HIS A 131 10.90 10.52 -64.77
N ASN A 132 9.89 11.39 -64.84
CA ASN A 132 8.51 11.00 -65.11
C ASN A 132 8.26 11.01 -66.62
N PRO A 133 8.10 9.84 -67.27
CA PRO A 133 7.96 9.77 -68.72
C PRO A 133 6.59 10.24 -69.25
N PHE A 134 5.67 10.66 -68.36
CA PHE A 134 4.32 11.13 -68.71
C PHE A 134 4.12 12.64 -68.50
N LEU A 135 5.15 13.36 -68.05
CA LEU A 135 5.16 14.82 -68.03
C LEU A 135 5.97 15.29 -69.24
N PRO A 136 5.41 16.16 -70.11
CA PRO A 136 6.11 16.67 -71.30
C PRO A 136 7.30 17.57 -70.94
#